data_AF-A0A653YHH9-F1
#
_entry.id   AF-A0A653YHH9-F1
#
_cell.length_a   1.000
_cell.length_b   1.000
_cell.length_c   1.000
_cell.angle_alpha   90.00
_cell.angle_beta   90.00
_cell.angle_gamma   90.00
#
_symmetry.space_group_name_H-M   'P 1'
#
loop_
_entity.id
_entity.type
_entity.pdbx_description
1 polymer ?
#
loop_
_entity_poly.entity_id
_entity_poly.type
_entity_poly.pdbx_seq_one_letter_code
_entity_poly.pdbx_strand_id
1 'polypeptide(L)'
;MSSLIDKVPAAQAWLEDAFKRCSDEAYGSFVSAVLWTAQKDSTGELIVPVDPIELVRKINTSPFILLNNHDPGKPAGQVLESAYFESEEAECFVVAVLGYYAGGDASTFEELGLEINEEISLPTNLPTFPSDCCIVVATDPREVDEEWLGRVTSSAPIAVERVELSHNAAESAQELIIVGLAFVALVWNPFVKSFASEAGKDTYRLVNSWIKKLCEELSDRMNPVLDIHTHQKGCQVSFLLRGNDRSMHFKAHEELSGAAMKAAELIDRMKSRGTPAQQLVYEFDKETLRWFPSYAILFNNKIITSNTALIALEQIPRGLSLGISRKDMPPKR
;
A
#
# COMPACT_ATOMS: atom_id res chain seq x y z
N MET A 1 21.44 23.86 -9.83
CA MET A 1 20.70 24.34 -8.64
C MET A 1 21.34 23.66 -7.45
N SER A 2 21.91 24.39 -6.48
CA SER A 2 22.44 23.74 -5.28
C SER A 2 21.25 23.12 -4.54
N SER A 3 21.40 21.89 -4.09
CA SER A 3 20.34 21.26 -3.31
C SER A 3 20.18 22.04 -1.99
N LEU A 4 18.98 22.10 -1.41
CA LEU A 4 18.77 22.71 -0.08
C LEU A 4 19.70 22.12 0.98
N ILE A 5 20.08 20.85 0.78
CA ILE A 5 21.08 20.13 1.56
C ILE A 5 22.44 20.84 1.50
N ASP A 6 22.89 21.29 0.33
CA ASP A 6 24.17 21.98 0.16
C ASP A 6 24.24 23.34 0.86
N LYS A 7 23.09 23.95 1.13
CA LYS A 7 23.00 25.24 1.81
C LYS A 7 23.06 25.12 3.34
N VAL A 8 22.85 23.92 3.90
CA VAL A 8 22.74 23.71 5.36
C VAL A 8 23.77 22.67 5.82
N PRO A 9 24.93 23.09 6.35
CA PRO A 9 26.00 22.16 6.77
C PRO A 9 25.56 21.11 7.79
N ALA A 10 24.60 21.46 8.66
CA ALA A 10 24.02 20.51 9.61
C ALA A 10 23.26 19.35 8.91
N ALA A 11 22.61 19.63 7.77
CA ALA A 11 21.92 18.61 6.98
C ALA A 11 22.92 17.67 6.29
N GLN A 12 24.05 18.20 5.79
CA GLN A 12 25.13 17.38 5.23
C GLN A 12 25.76 16.48 6.29
N ALA A 13 26.13 17.03 7.45
CA ALA A 13 26.70 16.25 8.54
C ALA A 13 25.74 15.15 9.03
N TRP A 14 24.45 15.47 9.15
CA TRP A 14 23.44 14.47 9.52
C TRP A 14 23.33 13.36 8.47
N LEU A 15 23.34 13.71 7.17
CA LEU A 15 23.30 12.72 6.09
C LEU A 15 24.50 11.79 6.13
N GLU A 16 25.72 12.32 6.28
CA GLU A 16 26.93 11.50 6.39
C GLU A 16 26.83 10.48 7.52
N ASP A 17 26.28 10.88 8.66
CA ASP A 17 26.07 9.97 9.79
C ASP A 17 24.91 9.00 9.57
N ALA A 18 23.85 9.42 8.88
CA ALA A 18 22.72 8.55 8.52
C ALA A 18 23.14 7.45 7.53
N PHE A 19 23.93 7.78 6.50
CA PHE A 19 24.46 6.78 5.58
C PHE A 19 25.31 5.73 6.28
N LYS A 20 26.08 6.09 7.31
CA LYS A 20 26.87 5.12 8.10
C LYS A 20 26.02 4.14 8.92
N ARG A 21 24.77 4.52 9.26
CA ARG A 21 23.82 3.65 9.99
C ARG A 21 23.02 2.73 9.07
N CYS A 22 22.98 3.04 7.77
CA CYS A 22 22.25 2.24 6.80
C CYS A 22 22.95 0.88 6.58
N SER A 23 22.15 -0.19 6.58
CA SER A 23 22.60 -1.54 6.23
C SER A 23 22.30 -1.82 4.77
N ASP A 24 23.28 -2.35 4.05
CA ASP A 24 23.21 -2.79 2.66
C ASP A 24 22.57 -4.19 2.48
N GLU A 25 22.09 -4.82 3.55
CA GLU A 25 21.51 -6.16 3.47
C GLU A 25 20.23 -6.25 2.63
N ALA A 26 19.41 -5.18 2.61
CA ALA A 26 18.11 -5.16 1.92
C ALA A 26 18.09 -4.26 0.67
N TYR A 27 19.06 -3.35 0.53
CA TYR A 27 19.02 -2.29 -0.49
C TYR A 27 20.33 -2.28 -1.29
N GLY A 28 20.22 -2.13 -2.61
CA GLY A 28 21.38 -2.07 -3.49
C GLY A 28 22.00 -0.68 -3.62
N SER A 29 21.24 0.37 -3.31
CA SER A 29 21.74 1.73 -3.31
C SER A 29 21.00 2.63 -2.33
N PHE A 30 21.69 3.66 -1.88
CA PHE A 30 21.16 4.69 -1.00
C PHE A 30 21.31 6.07 -1.63
N VAL A 31 20.29 6.91 -1.50
CA VAL A 31 20.35 8.32 -1.93
C VAL A 31 19.75 9.23 -0.89
N SER A 32 20.18 10.49 -0.88
CA SER A 32 19.55 11.55 -0.10
C SER A 32 18.47 12.26 -0.92
N ALA A 33 17.36 12.61 -0.29
CA ALA A 33 16.30 13.40 -0.93
C ALA A 33 15.71 14.43 0.04
N VAL A 34 15.16 15.51 -0.51
CA VAL A 34 14.28 16.42 0.22
C VAL A 34 12.85 15.95 0.00
N LEU A 35 12.19 15.49 1.06
CA LEU A 35 10.84 14.92 0.99
C LEU A 35 9.74 15.97 1.17
N TRP A 36 10.07 17.09 1.80
CA TRP A 36 9.14 18.16 2.10
C TRP A 36 9.87 19.49 2.20
N THR A 37 9.21 20.56 1.77
CA THR A 37 9.65 21.95 1.96
C THR A 37 8.46 22.79 2.39
N ALA A 38 8.72 23.93 3.03
CA ALA A 38 7.69 24.93 3.35
C ALA A 38 7.20 25.73 2.12
N GLN A 39 7.36 25.17 0.90
CA GLN A 39 6.98 25.84 -0.33
C GLN A 39 5.46 25.98 -0.41
N LYS A 40 5.03 27.17 -0.82
CA LYS A 40 3.62 27.52 -0.97
C LYS A 40 3.23 27.59 -2.43
N ASP A 41 1.97 27.27 -2.71
CA ASP A 41 1.39 27.42 -4.04
C ASP A 41 1.02 28.89 -4.32
N SER A 42 0.41 29.15 -5.49
CA SER A 42 -0.03 30.49 -5.89
C SER A 42 -1.10 31.11 -4.98
N THR A 43 -1.74 30.32 -4.13
CA THR A 43 -2.76 30.76 -3.17
C THR A 43 -2.18 31.11 -1.80
N GLY A 44 -0.91 30.79 -1.56
CA GLY A 44 -0.22 31.03 -0.29
C GLY A 44 -0.34 29.88 0.71
N GLU A 45 -0.97 28.77 0.30
CA GLU A 45 -1.09 27.52 1.05
C GLU A 45 0.11 26.61 0.81
N LEU A 46 0.45 25.75 1.78
CA LEU A 46 1.53 24.77 1.61
C LEU A 46 1.20 23.79 0.49
N ILE A 47 2.15 23.55 -0.43
CA ILE A 47 1.99 22.58 -1.51
C ILE A 47 1.72 21.17 -0.95
N VAL A 48 2.42 20.82 0.14
CA VAL A 48 2.18 19.59 0.90
C VAL A 48 1.79 19.98 2.33
N PRO A 49 0.49 19.96 2.68
CA PRO A 49 -0.03 20.48 3.95
C PRO A 49 0.16 19.49 5.11
N VAL A 50 1.41 19.16 5.41
CA VAL A 50 1.82 18.19 6.43
C VAL A 50 2.67 18.89 7.50
N ASP A 51 2.50 18.50 8.77
CA ASP A 51 3.43 18.90 9.83
C ASP A 51 4.79 18.18 9.65
N PRO A 52 5.88 18.91 9.37
CA PRO A 52 7.18 18.29 9.10
C PRO A 52 7.77 17.52 10.29
N ILE A 53 7.44 17.89 11.53
CA ILE A 53 7.93 17.18 12.72
C ILE A 53 7.22 15.83 12.85
N GLU A 54 5.91 15.81 12.61
CA GLU A 54 5.14 14.57 12.61
C GLU A 54 5.54 13.65 11.45
N LEU A 55 5.84 14.23 10.27
CA LEU A 55 6.39 13.48 9.13
C LEU A 55 7.69 12.76 9.49
N VAL A 56 8.64 13.49 10.10
CA VAL A 56 9.91 12.91 10.55
C VAL A 56 9.69 11.81 11.58
N ARG A 57 8.83 12.06 12.57
CA ARG A 57 8.50 11.07 13.61
C ARG A 57 7.91 9.80 13.00
N LYS A 58 7.00 9.93 12.03
CA LYS A 58 6.37 8.78 11.36
C LYS A 58 7.36 7.99 10.53
N ILE A 59 8.17 8.65 9.70
CA ILE A 59 9.22 7.97 8.92
C ILE A 59 10.14 7.17 9.84
N ASN A 60 10.61 7.77 10.93
CA ASN A 60 11.60 7.15 11.81
C ASN A 60 10.99 6.08 12.74
N THR A 61 9.66 5.91 12.77
CA THR A 61 8.99 4.89 13.59
C THR A 61 8.35 3.78 12.76
N SER A 62 7.81 4.12 11.59
CA SER A 62 7.18 3.22 10.63
C SER A 62 7.51 3.72 9.22
N PRO A 63 8.66 3.32 8.66
CA PRO A 63 9.18 3.96 7.46
C PRO A 63 8.34 3.67 6.21
N PHE A 64 8.07 4.70 5.40
CA PHE A 64 7.21 4.61 4.22
C PHE A 64 7.89 3.90 3.06
N ILE A 65 7.12 3.08 2.33
CA ILE A 65 7.55 2.49 1.06
C ILE A 65 7.54 3.57 -0.02
N LEU A 66 8.58 3.58 -0.84
CA LEU A 66 8.67 4.40 -2.04
C LEU A 66 7.90 3.69 -3.16
N LEU A 67 6.82 4.30 -3.63
CA LEU A 67 6.01 3.77 -4.72
C LEU A 67 6.30 4.51 -6.02
N ASN A 68 6.45 3.78 -7.11
CA ASN A 68 6.56 4.37 -8.44
C ASN A 68 5.16 4.74 -8.97
N ASN A 69 4.92 6.01 -9.29
CA ASN A 69 3.62 6.54 -9.74
C ASN A 69 2.47 6.24 -8.76
N HIS A 70 2.75 6.25 -7.46
CA HIS A 70 1.79 5.91 -6.39
C HIS A 70 1.23 4.48 -6.47
N ASP A 71 1.81 3.61 -7.30
CA ASP A 71 1.30 2.27 -7.54
C ASP A 71 1.74 1.32 -6.41
N PRO A 72 0.81 0.79 -5.59
CA PRO A 72 1.17 -0.16 -4.52
C PRO A 72 1.79 -1.45 -5.04
N GLY A 73 1.60 -1.79 -6.33
CA GLY A 73 2.24 -2.94 -6.98
C GLY A 73 3.67 -2.67 -7.46
N LYS A 74 4.15 -1.43 -7.34
CA LYS A 74 5.48 -1.02 -7.82
C LYS A 74 6.34 -0.38 -6.72
N PRO A 75 6.71 -1.16 -5.68
CA PRO A 75 7.64 -0.69 -4.67
C PRO A 75 9.04 -0.48 -5.28
N ALA A 76 9.58 0.71 -5.12
CA ALA A 76 10.94 1.07 -5.54
C ALA A 76 11.95 0.94 -4.41
N GLY A 77 11.51 1.07 -3.16
CA GLY A 77 12.39 1.14 -2.00
C GLY A 77 11.65 1.59 -0.75
N GLN A 78 12.38 2.20 0.18
CA GLN A 78 11.82 2.71 1.43
C GLN A 78 12.56 3.98 1.86
N VAL A 79 11.85 4.87 2.55
CA VAL A 79 12.49 5.97 3.30
C VAL A 79 13.04 5.36 4.58
N LEU A 80 14.35 5.46 4.83
CA LEU A 80 14.98 4.75 5.96
C LEU A 80 15.04 5.62 7.21
N GLU A 81 15.49 6.85 7.03
CA GLU A 81 15.64 7.84 8.10
C GLU A 81 15.35 9.23 7.55
N SER A 82 14.85 10.12 8.40
CA SER A 82 14.62 11.52 8.05
C SER A 82 14.91 12.47 9.21
N ALA A 83 15.19 13.72 8.86
CA ALA A 83 15.37 14.80 9.81
C ALA A 83 14.88 16.14 9.25
N TYR A 84 14.45 17.01 10.16
CA TYR A 84 13.98 18.36 9.88
C TYR A 84 15.11 19.37 10.01
N PHE A 85 15.18 20.32 9.09
CA PHE A 85 16.15 21.41 9.09
C PHE A 85 15.50 22.74 8.71
N GLU A 86 16.16 23.83 9.12
CA GLU A 86 15.81 25.20 8.79
C GLU A 86 17.07 25.88 8.26
N SER A 87 16.96 26.55 7.11
CA SER A 87 18.06 27.32 6.54
C SER A 87 18.19 28.69 7.20
N GLU A 88 19.32 29.38 6.99
CA GLU A 88 19.51 30.77 7.45
C GLU A 88 18.49 31.74 6.83
N GLU A 89 17.90 31.39 5.69
CA GLU A 89 16.84 32.13 5.00
C GLU A 89 15.43 31.78 5.53
N ALA A 90 15.34 31.05 6.65
CA ALA A 90 14.10 30.50 7.23
C ALA A 90 13.33 29.55 6.29
N GLU A 91 14.03 28.93 5.33
CA GLU A 91 13.44 27.85 4.53
C GLU A 91 13.46 26.55 5.35
N CYS A 92 12.28 26.03 5.68
CA CYS A 92 12.13 24.77 6.38
C CYS A 92 12.01 23.60 5.40
N PHE A 93 12.67 22.48 5.70
CA PHE A 93 12.61 21.29 4.86
C PHE A 93 12.88 20.00 5.65
N VAL A 94 12.44 18.87 5.09
CA VAL A 94 12.72 17.53 5.62
C VAL A 94 13.64 16.81 4.64
N VAL A 95 14.79 16.37 5.12
CA VAL A 95 15.75 15.53 4.40
C VAL A 95 15.57 14.09 4.82
N ALA A 96 15.77 13.16 3.89
CA ALA A 96 15.76 11.74 4.18
C ALA A 96 16.83 10.96 3.42
N VAL A 97 17.18 9.80 3.98
CA VAL A 97 17.91 8.74 3.30
C VAL A 97 16.90 7.73 2.75
N LEU A 98 17.02 7.43 1.46
CA LEU A 98 16.20 6.49 0.73
C LEU A 98 17.03 5.26 0.40
N GLY A 99 16.50 4.06 0.65
CA GLY A 99 17.08 2.80 0.21
C GLY A 99 16.28 2.23 -0.96
N TYR A 100 16.94 1.90 -2.07
CA TYR A 100 16.30 1.26 -3.22
C TYR A 100 16.54 -0.25 -3.23
N TYR A 101 15.50 -1.01 -3.57
CA TYR A 101 15.62 -2.46 -3.70
C TYR A 101 16.46 -2.88 -4.90
N ALA A 102 16.55 -2.04 -5.92
CA ALA A 102 17.32 -2.34 -7.12
C ALA A 102 18.82 -2.52 -6.81
N GLY A 103 19.37 -3.63 -7.31
CA GLY A 103 20.73 -4.07 -7.00
C GLY A 103 20.91 -4.66 -5.59
N GLY A 104 19.84 -4.76 -4.80
CA GLY A 104 19.85 -5.35 -3.46
C GLY A 104 19.61 -6.87 -3.47
N ASP A 105 19.60 -7.46 -2.28
CA ASP A 105 19.34 -8.89 -2.07
C ASP A 105 17.83 -9.18 -2.14
N ALA A 106 17.30 -9.26 -3.37
CA ALA A 106 15.94 -9.69 -3.64
C ALA A 106 15.90 -11.22 -3.81
N SER A 107 15.06 -11.89 -3.04
CA SER A 107 14.80 -13.33 -3.20
C SER A 107 13.47 -13.56 -3.93
N THR A 108 13.30 -14.70 -4.57
CA THR A 108 12.01 -15.12 -5.10
C THR A 108 11.22 -15.95 -4.09
N PHE A 109 9.90 -16.08 -4.28
CA PHE A 109 9.09 -16.99 -3.47
C PHE A 109 9.55 -18.45 -3.61
N GLU A 110 10.02 -18.83 -4.81
CA GLU A 110 10.52 -20.17 -5.12
C GLU A 110 11.86 -20.47 -4.44
N GLU A 111 12.78 -19.51 -4.42
CA GLU A 111 14.07 -19.63 -3.71
C GLU A 111 13.88 -19.83 -2.20
N LEU A 112 12.81 -19.25 -1.65
CA LEU A 112 12.41 -19.49 -0.27
C LEU A 112 11.63 -20.80 -0.08
N GLY A 113 11.47 -21.61 -1.13
CA GLY A 113 10.74 -22.88 -1.14
C GLY A 113 9.28 -22.72 -0.77
N LEU A 114 8.67 -21.58 -1.12
CA LEU A 114 7.26 -21.29 -0.90
C LEU A 114 6.49 -21.66 -2.16
N GLU A 115 5.80 -22.80 -2.13
CA GLU A 115 4.96 -23.21 -3.26
C GLU A 115 3.73 -22.28 -3.35
N ILE A 116 3.71 -21.40 -4.35
CA ILE A 116 2.66 -20.39 -4.55
C ILE A 116 1.42 -20.94 -5.27
N ASN A 117 1.53 -22.13 -5.87
CA ASN A 117 0.50 -22.74 -6.71
C ASN A 117 -0.34 -23.81 -6.00
N GLU A 118 -0.12 -24.05 -4.71
CA GLU A 118 -0.89 -25.04 -3.95
C GLU A 118 -2.38 -24.68 -3.91
N GLU A 119 -3.23 -25.70 -4.10
CA GLU A 119 -4.68 -25.56 -3.90
C GLU A 119 -4.97 -25.55 -2.40
N ILE A 120 -5.62 -24.48 -1.94
CA ILE A 120 -6.01 -24.33 -0.54
C ILE A 120 -7.52 -24.42 -0.43
N SER A 121 -7.97 -25.23 0.52
CA SER A 121 -9.40 -25.36 0.82
C SER A 121 -9.91 -24.11 1.54
N LEU A 122 -11.06 -23.61 1.08
CA LEU A 122 -11.79 -22.58 1.81
C LEU A 122 -12.20 -23.08 3.20
N PRO A 123 -12.31 -22.17 4.19
CA PRO A 123 -12.66 -22.57 5.54
C PRO A 123 -14.04 -23.22 5.57
N THR A 124 -14.16 -24.29 6.35
CA THR A 124 -15.43 -25.01 6.58
C THR A 124 -16.30 -24.34 7.64
N ASN A 125 -15.73 -23.43 8.43
CA ASN A 125 -16.40 -22.59 9.40
C ASN A 125 -15.92 -21.15 9.24
N LEU A 126 -16.85 -20.20 9.21
CA LEU A 126 -16.49 -18.78 9.14
C LEU A 126 -16.27 -18.21 10.54
N PRO A 127 -15.23 -17.38 10.73
CA PRO A 127 -15.02 -16.69 11.99
C PRO A 127 -16.17 -15.71 12.28
N THR A 128 -16.29 -15.31 13.55
CA THR A 128 -17.29 -14.30 13.93
C THR A 128 -16.89 -12.95 13.32
N PHE A 129 -17.84 -12.28 12.67
CA PHE A 129 -17.64 -10.95 12.14
C PHE A 129 -17.57 -9.94 13.30
N PRO A 130 -16.52 -9.13 13.43
CA PRO A 130 -16.42 -8.14 14.51
C PRO A 130 -17.53 -7.09 14.41
N SER A 131 -18.20 -6.81 15.53
CA SER A 131 -19.34 -5.88 15.58
C SER A 131 -18.96 -4.42 15.34
N ASP A 132 -17.69 -4.08 15.57
CA ASP A 132 -17.08 -2.77 15.42
C ASP A 132 -16.32 -2.60 14.08
N CYS A 133 -16.41 -3.59 13.19
CA CYS A 133 -15.77 -3.50 11.88
C CYS A 133 -16.40 -2.37 11.04
N CYS A 134 -15.54 -1.61 10.37
CA CYS A 134 -15.92 -0.65 9.34
C CYS A 134 -15.17 -0.95 8.04
N ILE A 135 -15.68 -0.43 6.94
CA ILE A 135 -14.98 -0.38 5.66
C ILE A 135 -14.24 0.94 5.61
N VAL A 136 -12.96 0.94 5.24
CA VAL A 136 -12.25 2.17 4.91
C VAL A 136 -12.27 2.31 3.40
N VAL A 137 -12.66 3.48 2.88
CA VAL A 137 -12.51 3.82 1.47
C VAL A 137 -11.63 5.05 1.37
N ALA A 138 -10.45 4.92 0.77
CA ALA A 138 -9.52 6.01 0.57
C ALA A 138 -9.27 6.31 -0.90
N THR A 139 -9.36 7.59 -1.26
CA THR A 139 -9.21 8.09 -2.64
C THR A 139 -8.60 9.49 -2.62
N ASP A 140 -7.89 9.88 -3.69
CA ASP A 140 -7.50 11.28 -3.89
C ASP A 140 -8.67 12.03 -4.56
N PRO A 141 -9.17 13.15 -3.98
CA PRO A 141 -10.31 13.90 -4.53
C PRO A 141 -10.01 14.54 -5.90
N ARG A 142 -8.73 14.59 -6.32
CA ARG A 142 -8.34 15.04 -7.66
C ARG A 142 -8.49 13.94 -8.71
N GLU A 143 -8.51 12.67 -8.28
CA GLU A 143 -8.61 11.49 -9.13
C GLU A 143 -10.03 10.94 -9.18
N VAL A 144 -10.69 10.86 -8.02
CA VAL A 144 -12.02 10.24 -7.88
C VAL A 144 -13.05 11.30 -7.48
N ASP A 145 -14.11 11.43 -8.27
CA ASP A 145 -15.19 12.39 -8.00
C ASP A 145 -16.10 11.93 -6.86
N GLU A 146 -16.66 12.91 -6.14
CA GLU A 146 -17.56 12.68 -5.00
C GLU A 146 -18.86 11.99 -5.37
N GLU A 147 -19.32 12.10 -6.62
CA GLU A 147 -20.54 11.43 -7.06
C GLU A 147 -20.34 9.92 -7.09
N TRP A 148 -19.25 9.46 -7.71
CA TRP A 148 -18.84 8.07 -7.73
C TRP A 148 -18.59 7.54 -6.30
N LEU A 149 -17.83 8.29 -5.49
CA LEU A 149 -17.57 7.91 -4.10
C LEU A 149 -18.86 7.81 -3.28
N GLY A 150 -19.81 8.73 -3.52
CA GLY A 150 -21.16 8.70 -2.95
C GLY A 150 -21.92 7.41 -3.27
N ARG A 151 -21.94 6.98 -4.54
CA ARG A 151 -22.63 5.75 -4.96
C ARG A 151 -22.03 4.49 -4.35
N VAL A 152 -20.71 4.38 -4.32
CA VAL A 152 -20.01 3.21 -3.76
C VAL A 152 -20.23 3.10 -2.26
N THR A 153 -20.04 4.19 -1.53
CA THR A 153 -20.10 4.19 -0.06
C THR A 153 -21.52 4.13 0.50
N SER A 154 -22.52 4.74 -0.17
CA SER A 154 -23.92 4.68 0.28
C SER A 154 -24.56 3.30 0.17
N SER A 155 -24.02 2.43 -0.69
CA SER A 155 -24.49 1.05 -0.83
C SER A 155 -23.71 0.04 0.02
N ALA A 156 -22.80 0.51 0.87
CA ALA A 156 -22.04 -0.32 1.77
C ALA A 156 -22.91 -0.95 2.87
N PRO A 157 -22.71 -2.22 3.21
CA PRO A 157 -23.57 -2.93 4.17
C PRO A 157 -23.20 -2.71 5.64
N ILE A 158 -22.06 -2.07 5.90
CA ILE A 158 -21.59 -1.67 7.22
C ILE A 158 -21.02 -0.24 7.13
N ALA A 159 -20.71 0.36 8.28
CA ALA A 159 -20.19 1.73 8.34
C ALA A 159 -18.95 1.90 7.46
N VAL A 160 -18.90 3.03 6.76
CA VAL A 160 -17.76 3.42 5.91
C VAL A 160 -17.07 4.62 6.52
N GLU A 161 -15.75 4.51 6.69
CA GLU A 161 -14.86 5.63 6.93
C GLU A 161 -14.27 6.07 5.58
N ARG A 162 -14.48 7.34 5.21
CA ARG A 162 -13.84 7.93 4.02
C ARG A 162 -12.53 8.60 4.42
N VAL A 163 -11.47 8.32 3.67
CA VAL A 163 -10.15 8.90 3.92
C VAL A 163 -9.64 9.56 2.64
N GLU A 164 -9.25 10.82 2.72
CA GLU A 164 -8.63 11.51 1.59
C GLU A 164 -7.15 11.14 1.48
N LEU A 165 -6.77 10.61 0.31
CA LEU A 165 -5.38 10.41 -0.06
C LEU A 165 -4.80 11.71 -0.61
N SER A 166 -3.50 11.91 -0.41
CA SER A 166 -2.74 12.99 -1.01
C SER A 166 -1.46 12.42 -1.60
N HIS A 167 -1.48 12.18 -2.90
CA HIS A 167 -0.39 11.47 -3.56
C HIS A 167 0.95 12.25 -3.60
N ASN A 168 1.03 13.50 -3.14
CA ASN A 168 2.25 14.33 -3.21
C ASN A 168 2.83 14.44 -4.64
N ALA A 169 1.97 14.33 -5.66
CA ALA A 169 2.31 14.57 -7.05
C ALA A 169 1.37 15.61 -7.66
N ALA A 170 1.90 16.37 -8.63
CA ALA A 170 1.16 17.39 -9.35
C ALA A 170 0.18 16.79 -10.38
N GLU A 171 0.53 15.64 -10.94
CA GLU A 171 -0.27 14.89 -11.92
C GLU A 171 -0.38 13.44 -11.46
N SER A 172 -1.53 12.81 -11.72
CA SER A 172 -1.71 11.39 -11.46
C SER A 172 -1.86 10.61 -12.77
N ALA A 173 -1.13 9.51 -12.87
CA ALA A 173 -1.15 8.63 -14.05
C ALA A 173 -2.28 7.58 -14.00
N GLN A 174 -2.87 7.36 -12.82
CA GLN A 174 -3.88 6.33 -12.58
C GLN A 174 -4.74 6.72 -11.37
N GLU A 175 -5.98 6.28 -11.34
CA GLU A 175 -6.86 6.52 -10.18
C GLU A 175 -6.65 5.42 -9.14
N LEU A 176 -6.15 5.76 -7.95
CA LEU A 176 -5.97 4.78 -6.88
C LEU A 176 -7.17 4.80 -5.92
N ILE A 177 -7.81 3.65 -5.79
CA ILE A 177 -8.92 3.42 -4.86
C ILE A 177 -8.50 2.37 -3.85
N ILE A 178 -8.46 2.76 -2.58
CA ILE A 178 -8.05 1.92 -1.46
C ILE A 178 -9.29 1.48 -0.70
N VAL A 179 -9.53 0.17 -0.58
CA VAL A 179 -10.64 -0.39 0.19
C VAL A 179 -10.12 -1.28 1.32
N GLY A 180 -10.13 -0.73 2.53
CA GLY A 180 -9.78 -1.45 3.75
C GLY A 180 -10.93 -2.30 4.26
N LEU A 181 -10.68 -3.59 4.43
CA LEU A 181 -11.61 -4.58 4.96
C LEU A 181 -10.95 -5.41 6.06
N ALA A 182 -11.74 -5.88 7.02
CA ALA A 182 -11.27 -6.92 7.93
C ALA A 182 -11.03 -8.22 7.14
N PHE A 183 -9.95 -8.94 7.43
CA PHE A 183 -9.56 -10.16 6.70
C PHE A 183 -10.70 -11.18 6.65
N VAL A 184 -11.42 -11.29 7.75
CA VAL A 184 -12.58 -12.17 7.88
C VAL A 184 -13.63 -11.92 6.80
N ALA A 185 -13.78 -10.70 6.28
CA ALA A 185 -14.75 -10.36 5.24
C ALA A 185 -14.38 -10.92 3.86
N LEU A 186 -13.10 -11.26 3.63
CA LEU A 186 -12.59 -11.74 2.34
C LEU A 186 -12.70 -13.26 2.18
N VAL A 187 -12.71 -14.02 3.26
CA VAL A 187 -12.70 -15.49 3.26
C VAL A 187 -14.10 -16.12 3.14
N TRP A 188 -14.95 -15.54 2.30
CA TRP A 188 -16.31 -16.03 2.09
C TRP A 188 -16.34 -17.45 1.49
N ASN A 189 -17.19 -18.32 2.04
CA ASN A 189 -17.49 -19.62 1.47
C ASN A 189 -19.01 -19.85 1.49
N PRO A 190 -19.69 -19.85 0.31
CA PRO A 190 -21.14 -19.96 0.23
C PRO A 190 -21.68 -21.33 0.67
N PHE A 191 -20.82 -22.34 0.82
CA PHE A 191 -21.19 -23.70 1.20
C PHE A 191 -20.99 -24.02 2.68
N VAL A 192 -20.55 -23.04 3.49
CA VAL A 192 -20.43 -23.19 4.95
C VAL A 192 -21.83 -23.38 5.54
N LYS A 193 -22.04 -24.52 6.22
CA LYS A 193 -23.33 -24.88 6.83
C LYS A 193 -23.45 -24.43 8.29
N SER A 194 -22.32 -24.19 8.97
CA SER A 194 -22.24 -23.77 10.36
C SER A 194 -21.63 -22.37 10.47
N PHE A 195 -22.47 -21.40 10.80
CA PHE A 195 -22.04 -20.05 11.15
C PHE A 195 -22.01 -19.94 12.68
N ALA A 196 -21.12 -19.08 13.21
CA ALA A 196 -21.19 -18.70 14.61
C ALA A 196 -22.54 -18.03 14.95
N SER A 197 -23.17 -17.36 13.98
CA SER A 197 -24.55 -16.83 14.05
C SER A 197 -25.15 -16.58 12.66
N GLU A 198 -26.48 -16.65 12.53
CA GLU A 198 -27.19 -16.30 11.28
C GLU A 198 -26.99 -14.83 10.88
N ALA A 199 -26.86 -13.92 11.85
CA ALA A 199 -26.56 -12.51 11.58
C ALA A 199 -25.18 -12.33 10.90
N GLY A 200 -24.19 -13.11 11.31
CA GLY A 200 -22.88 -13.10 10.66
C GLY A 200 -22.96 -13.53 9.19
N LYS A 201 -23.73 -14.58 8.89
CA LYS A 201 -23.94 -15.07 7.51
C LYS A 201 -24.44 -13.99 6.56
N ASP A 202 -25.41 -13.19 7.01
CA ASP A 202 -25.95 -12.11 6.19
C ASP A 202 -24.94 -11.00 5.97
N THR A 203 -24.18 -10.59 6.99
CA THR A 203 -23.11 -9.59 6.83
C THR A 203 -22.08 -10.03 5.79
N TYR A 204 -21.61 -11.28 5.87
CA TYR A 204 -20.68 -11.84 4.90
C TYR A 204 -21.21 -11.78 3.46
N ARG A 205 -22.45 -12.22 3.25
CA ARG A 205 -23.10 -12.20 1.94
C ARG A 205 -23.22 -10.78 1.41
N LEU A 206 -23.65 -9.84 2.26
CA LEU A 206 -23.84 -8.44 1.90
C LEU A 206 -22.52 -7.76 1.54
N VAL A 207 -21.44 -8.00 2.31
CA VAL A 207 -20.11 -7.47 2.00
C VAL A 207 -19.60 -8.06 0.69
N ASN A 208 -19.73 -9.37 0.49
CA ASN A 208 -19.32 -10.02 -0.76
C ASN A 208 -20.09 -9.46 -1.98
N SER A 209 -21.40 -9.22 -1.84
CA SER A 209 -22.20 -8.58 -2.89
C SER A 209 -21.80 -7.11 -3.12
N TRP A 210 -21.43 -6.39 -2.07
CA TRP A 210 -20.94 -5.02 -2.19
C TRP A 210 -19.58 -4.95 -2.91
N ILE A 211 -18.64 -5.85 -2.62
CA ILE A 211 -17.35 -5.94 -3.34
C ILE A 211 -17.62 -6.22 -4.84
N LYS A 212 -18.54 -7.14 -5.15
CA LYS A 212 -18.93 -7.40 -6.54
C LYS A 212 -19.46 -6.14 -7.22
N LYS A 213 -20.31 -5.37 -6.54
CA LYS A 213 -20.85 -4.11 -7.07
C LYS A 213 -19.76 -3.06 -7.23
N LEU A 214 -18.82 -2.94 -6.29
CA LEU A 214 -17.65 -2.08 -6.41
C LEU A 214 -16.85 -2.42 -7.68
N CYS A 215 -16.58 -3.71 -7.91
CA CYS A 215 -15.93 -4.19 -9.13
C CYS A 215 -16.69 -3.77 -10.42
N GLU A 216 -18.02 -3.71 -10.38
CA GLU A 216 -18.83 -3.18 -11.49
C GLU A 216 -18.65 -1.66 -11.64
N GLU A 217 -18.74 -0.88 -10.56
CA GLU A 217 -18.61 0.58 -10.61
C GLU A 217 -17.22 1.06 -11.07
N LEU A 218 -16.18 0.21 -10.94
CA LEU A 218 -14.84 0.48 -11.49
C LEU A 218 -14.81 0.51 -13.03
N SER A 219 -15.77 -0.11 -13.72
CA SER A 219 -15.76 -0.10 -15.20
C SER A 219 -15.98 1.30 -15.78
N ASP A 220 -16.56 2.21 -15.00
CA ASP A 220 -16.85 3.58 -15.41
C ASP A 220 -15.66 4.54 -15.19
N ARG A 221 -14.57 4.03 -14.59
CA ARG A 221 -13.37 4.79 -14.22
C ARG A 221 -12.30 4.77 -15.30
N MET A 222 -11.41 5.77 -15.25
CA MET A 222 -10.29 5.88 -16.20
C MET A 222 -9.04 5.22 -15.62
N ASN A 223 -8.71 4.02 -16.10
CA ASN A 223 -7.52 3.26 -15.68
C ASN A 223 -7.38 3.14 -14.14
N PRO A 224 -8.40 2.65 -13.42
CA PRO A 224 -8.33 2.57 -11.97
C PRO A 224 -7.40 1.45 -11.51
N VAL A 225 -6.84 1.62 -10.33
CA VAL A 225 -6.22 0.56 -9.52
C VAL A 225 -7.03 0.46 -8.24
N LEU A 226 -7.75 -0.66 -8.08
CA LEU A 226 -8.38 -1.01 -6.82
C LEU A 226 -7.36 -1.82 -6.01
N ASP A 227 -7.01 -1.31 -4.85
CA ASP A 227 -6.33 -2.07 -3.80
C ASP A 227 -7.36 -2.47 -2.75
N ILE A 228 -7.50 -3.76 -2.46
CA ILE A 228 -8.27 -4.27 -1.33
C ILE A 228 -7.30 -4.64 -0.22
N HIS A 229 -7.38 -3.91 0.89
CA HIS A 229 -6.39 -3.89 1.96
C HIS A 229 -6.95 -4.62 3.15
N THR A 230 -6.13 -5.43 3.79
CA THR A 230 -6.51 -6.12 5.02
C THR A 230 -5.28 -6.39 5.87
N HIS A 231 -5.48 -6.82 7.10
CA HIS A 231 -4.43 -7.27 7.99
C HIS A 231 -4.67 -8.71 8.44
N GLN A 232 -3.64 -9.53 8.35
CA GLN A 232 -3.66 -10.92 8.79
C GLN A 232 -2.39 -11.23 9.58
N LYS A 233 -2.55 -11.59 10.86
CA LYS A 233 -1.45 -12.00 11.76
C LYS A 233 -0.25 -11.03 11.82
N GLY A 234 -0.50 -9.73 11.72
CA GLY A 234 0.52 -8.68 11.74
C GLY A 234 1.15 -8.37 10.39
N CYS A 235 0.69 -9.01 9.30
CA CYS A 235 1.05 -8.69 7.93
C CYS A 235 -0.09 -7.90 7.27
N GLN A 236 0.25 -6.79 6.60
CA GLN A 236 -0.66 -6.09 5.69
C GLN A 236 -0.75 -6.87 4.38
N VAL A 237 -1.96 -7.16 3.92
CA VAL A 237 -2.21 -7.84 2.65
C VAL A 237 -2.98 -6.92 1.72
N SER A 238 -2.48 -6.75 0.50
CA SER A 238 -3.12 -5.97 -0.57
C SER A 238 -3.46 -6.88 -1.74
N PHE A 239 -4.67 -6.74 -2.28
CA PHE A 239 -5.11 -7.41 -3.51
C PHE A 239 -5.37 -6.34 -4.57
N LEU A 240 -4.49 -6.25 -5.56
CA LEU A 240 -4.55 -5.23 -6.60
C LEU A 240 -5.28 -5.74 -7.84
N LEU A 241 -6.29 -4.99 -8.25
CA LEU A 241 -7.05 -5.16 -9.48
C LEU A 241 -6.91 -3.89 -10.33
N ARG A 242 -6.56 -4.05 -11.61
CA ARG A 242 -6.17 -2.94 -12.47
C ARG A 242 -7.06 -2.82 -13.69
N GLY A 243 -7.32 -1.60 -14.15
CA GLY A 243 -8.06 -1.33 -15.38
C GLY A 243 -9.58 -1.30 -15.17
N ASN A 244 -10.33 -1.26 -16.26
CA ASN A 244 -11.79 -1.07 -16.24
C ASN A 244 -12.54 -2.23 -16.92
N ASP A 245 -11.89 -3.38 -17.11
CA ASP A 245 -12.51 -4.56 -17.71
C ASP A 245 -13.43 -5.26 -16.71
N ARG A 246 -14.74 -5.05 -16.91
CA ARG A 246 -15.80 -5.62 -16.09
C ARG A 246 -15.75 -7.16 -16.00
N SER A 247 -15.44 -7.85 -17.10
CA SER A 247 -15.39 -9.32 -17.12
C SER A 247 -14.25 -9.82 -16.23
N MET A 248 -13.08 -9.18 -16.36
CA MET A 248 -11.92 -9.46 -15.51
C MET A 248 -12.21 -9.13 -14.04
N HIS A 249 -12.89 -8.02 -13.74
CA HIS A 249 -13.23 -7.66 -12.36
C HIS A 249 -14.15 -8.69 -11.69
N PHE A 250 -15.10 -9.25 -12.44
CA PHE A 250 -15.92 -10.34 -11.91
C PHE A 250 -15.12 -11.60 -11.65
N LYS A 251 -14.16 -11.95 -12.52
CA LYS A 251 -13.28 -13.09 -12.29
C LYS A 251 -12.37 -12.87 -11.08
N ALA A 252 -11.81 -11.69 -10.93
CA ALA A 252 -11.03 -11.32 -9.76
C ALA A 252 -11.85 -11.44 -8.46
N HIS A 253 -13.11 -10.98 -8.48
CA HIS A 253 -14.04 -11.11 -7.36
C HIS A 253 -14.36 -12.58 -7.02
N GLU A 254 -14.65 -13.43 -8.02
CA GLU A 254 -14.93 -14.86 -7.83
C GLU A 254 -13.77 -15.60 -7.16
N GLU A 255 -12.53 -15.25 -7.49
CA GLU A 255 -11.31 -15.90 -6.98
C GLU A 255 -10.75 -15.28 -5.69
N LEU A 256 -11.29 -14.14 -5.23
CA LEU A 256 -10.73 -13.35 -4.13
C LEU A 256 -10.66 -14.13 -2.81
N SER A 257 -11.68 -14.92 -2.48
CA SER A 257 -11.69 -15.71 -1.24
C SER A 257 -10.63 -16.81 -1.23
N GLY A 258 -10.38 -17.43 -2.38
CA GLY A 258 -9.28 -18.38 -2.54
C GLY A 258 -7.92 -17.70 -2.38
N ALA A 259 -7.76 -16.51 -2.96
CA ALA A 259 -6.55 -15.69 -2.82
C ALA A 259 -6.30 -15.25 -1.37
N ALA A 260 -7.34 -14.85 -0.64
CA ALA A 260 -7.24 -14.51 0.78
C ALA A 260 -6.74 -15.69 1.63
N MET A 261 -7.25 -16.90 1.36
CA MET A 261 -6.78 -18.11 2.04
C MET A 261 -5.34 -18.46 1.67
N LYS A 262 -4.96 -18.31 0.39
CA LYS A 262 -3.57 -18.46 -0.07
C LYS A 262 -2.63 -17.48 0.63
N ALA A 263 -3.04 -16.23 0.79
CA ALA A 263 -2.27 -15.23 1.51
C ALA A 263 -2.06 -15.61 2.98
N ALA A 264 -3.12 -16.06 3.67
CA ALA A 264 -3.01 -16.48 5.07
C ALA A 264 -2.03 -17.66 5.25
N GLU A 265 -2.11 -18.68 4.38
CA GLU A 265 -1.19 -19.81 4.41
C GLU A 265 0.26 -19.39 4.09
N LEU A 266 0.45 -18.51 3.10
CA LEU A 266 1.76 -17.99 2.75
C LEU A 266 2.37 -17.22 3.93
N ILE A 267 1.60 -16.38 4.63
CA ILE A 267 2.03 -15.67 5.83
C ILE A 267 2.45 -16.65 6.94
N ASP A 268 1.68 -17.72 7.16
CA ASP A 268 2.02 -18.73 8.16
C ASP A 268 3.30 -19.50 7.80
N ARG A 269 3.46 -19.89 6.53
CA ARG A 269 4.69 -20.53 6.03
C ARG A 269 5.91 -19.62 6.16
N MET A 270 5.79 -18.35 5.78
CA MET A 270 6.85 -17.34 5.96
C MET A 270 7.23 -17.17 7.44
N LYS A 271 6.24 -17.05 8.33
CA LYS A 271 6.47 -16.93 9.77
C LYS A 271 7.15 -18.16 10.36
N SER A 272 6.70 -19.36 10.02
CA SER A 272 7.28 -20.62 10.51
C SER A 272 8.72 -20.87 10.05
N ARG A 273 9.12 -20.28 8.91
CA ARG A 273 10.50 -20.31 8.40
C ARG A 273 11.39 -19.20 8.95
N GLY A 274 10.88 -18.36 9.86
CA GLY A 274 11.64 -17.28 10.47
C GLY A 274 11.80 -16.04 9.58
N THR A 275 11.03 -15.95 8.48
CA THR A 275 11.01 -14.80 7.56
C THR A 275 9.62 -14.16 7.56
N PRO A 276 9.12 -13.65 8.70
CA PRO A 276 7.78 -13.07 8.75
C PRO A 276 7.65 -11.88 7.78
N ALA A 277 6.54 -11.84 7.05
CA ALA A 277 6.20 -10.72 6.18
C ALA A 277 5.56 -9.59 6.99
N GLN A 278 5.98 -8.35 6.72
CA GLN A 278 5.29 -7.15 7.14
C GLN A 278 4.19 -6.79 6.13
N GLN A 279 4.48 -6.95 4.83
CA GLN A 279 3.52 -6.68 3.74
C GLN A 279 3.57 -7.80 2.70
N LEU A 280 2.41 -8.13 2.15
CA LEU A 280 2.24 -9.11 1.08
C LEU A 280 1.25 -8.57 0.06
N VAL A 281 1.66 -8.49 -1.21
CA VAL A 281 0.84 -7.93 -2.29
C VAL A 281 0.55 -9.01 -3.31
N TYR A 282 -0.73 -9.19 -3.60
CA TYR A 282 -1.23 -10.00 -4.70
C TYR A 282 -1.70 -9.11 -5.83
N GLU A 283 -1.48 -9.54 -7.07
CA GLU A 283 -2.05 -8.92 -8.26
C GLU A 283 -2.91 -9.93 -9.00
N PHE A 284 -4.00 -9.45 -9.61
CA PHE A 284 -4.81 -10.28 -10.49
C PHE A 284 -4.22 -10.26 -11.90
N ASP A 285 -3.82 -11.43 -12.40
CA ASP A 285 -3.27 -11.55 -13.74
C ASP A 285 -4.39 -11.72 -14.78
N LYS A 286 -4.37 -10.85 -15.79
CA LYS A 286 -5.39 -10.84 -16.86
C LYS A 286 -5.27 -12.03 -17.82
N GLU A 287 -4.08 -12.64 -17.93
CA GLU A 287 -3.82 -13.71 -18.90
C GLU A 287 -4.20 -15.08 -18.34
N THR A 288 -3.80 -15.35 -17.11
CA THR A 288 -4.07 -16.60 -16.38
C THR A 288 -5.37 -16.56 -15.59
N LEU A 289 -5.97 -15.37 -15.42
CA LEU A 289 -7.20 -15.12 -14.66
C LEU A 289 -7.10 -15.60 -13.20
N ARG A 290 -5.95 -15.36 -12.57
CA ARG A 290 -5.64 -15.79 -11.20
C ARG A 290 -4.96 -14.69 -10.40
N TRP A 291 -5.19 -14.72 -9.10
CA TRP A 291 -4.39 -13.97 -8.14
C TRP A 291 -3.04 -14.64 -7.95
N PHE A 292 -1.96 -13.86 -8.05
CA PHE A 292 -0.60 -14.32 -7.79
C PHE A 292 0.11 -13.36 -6.82
N PRO A 293 1.00 -13.86 -5.94
CA PRO A 293 1.80 -12.99 -5.09
C PRO A 293 2.80 -12.23 -5.97
N SER A 294 2.68 -10.90 -6.01
CA SER A 294 3.56 -10.01 -6.75
C SER A 294 4.86 -9.79 -5.98
N TYR A 295 4.74 -9.34 -4.72
CA TYR A 295 5.89 -9.21 -3.82
C TYR A 295 5.48 -9.31 -2.34
N ALA A 296 6.47 -9.52 -1.47
CA ALA A 296 6.37 -9.36 -0.04
C ALA A 296 7.53 -8.53 0.49
N ILE A 297 7.29 -7.76 1.55
CA ILE A 297 8.33 -7.06 2.31
C ILE A 297 8.41 -7.71 3.68
N LEU A 298 9.60 -8.17 4.05
CA LEU A 298 9.88 -8.81 5.33
C LEU A 298 10.08 -7.78 6.45
N PHE A 299 10.00 -8.22 7.71
CA PHE A 299 10.30 -7.36 8.87
C PHE A 299 11.73 -6.81 8.92
N ASN A 300 12.67 -7.42 8.19
CA ASN A 300 14.04 -6.91 8.01
C ASN A 300 14.18 -6.06 6.73
N ASN A 301 13.05 -5.60 6.17
CA ASN A 301 12.93 -4.80 4.95
C ASN A 301 13.39 -5.48 3.65
N LYS A 302 13.83 -6.74 3.67
CA LYS A 302 14.13 -7.44 2.42
C LYS A 302 12.84 -7.62 1.60
N ILE A 303 12.96 -7.42 0.29
CA ILE A 303 11.88 -7.68 -0.65
C ILE A 303 11.98 -9.10 -1.19
N ILE A 304 10.85 -9.78 -1.25
CA ILE A 304 10.67 -11.04 -1.96
C ILE A 304 9.81 -10.73 -3.17
N THR A 305 10.28 -11.02 -4.37
CA THR A 305 9.53 -10.76 -5.60
C THR A 305 10.02 -11.66 -6.71
N SER A 306 9.09 -12.16 -7.52
CA SER A 306 9.41 -12.84 -8.78
C SER A 306 9.35 -11.87 -9.98
N ASN A 307 9.02 -10.59 -9.76
CA ASN A 307 8.91 -9.58 -10.79
C ASN A 307 10.26 -8.87 -11.01
N THR A 308 10.91 -9.19 -12.13
CA THR A 308 12.21 -8.61 -12.51
C THR A 308 12.16 -7.10 -12.72
N ALA A 309 11.01 -6.53 -13.07
CA ALA A 309 10.85 -5.09 -13.21
C ALA A 309 10.90 -4.33 -11.87
N LEU A 310 10.63 -5.00 -10.74
CA LEU A 310 10.81 -4.43 -9.40
C LEU A 310 12.28 -4.52 -8.93
N ILE A 311 13.05 -5.44 -9.51
CA ILE A 311 14.46 -5.68 -9.20
C ILE A 311 15.37 -4.76 -10.03
N ALA A 312 14.93 -4.33 -11.21
CA ALA A 312 15.68 -3.48 -12.12
C ALA A 312 15.15 -2.03 -12.14
N LEU A 313 15.55 -1.21 -11.18
CA LEU A 313 15.53 0.25 -11.34
C LEU A 313 16.93 0.71 -11.76
N GLU A 314 17.20 0.70 -13.07
CA GLU A 314 18.48 1.21 -13.62
C GLU A 314 18.61 2.74 -13.47
N GLN A 315 17.49 3.46 -13.27
CA GLN A 315 17.43 4.90 -13.05
C GLN A 315 16.32 5.23 -12.05
N ILE A 316 16.55 6.23 -11.18
CA ILE A 316 15.53 6.75 -10.24
C ILE A 316 14.30 7.19 -11.05
N PRO A 317 13.12 6.57 -10.86
CA PRO A 317 11.91 6.96 -11.59
C PRO A 317 11.53 8.41 -11.29
N ARG A 318 11.04 9.12 -12.30
CA ARG A 318 10.27 10.35 -12.07
C ARG A 318 8.89 9.93 -11.53
N GLY A 319 8.42 10.55 -10.44
CA GLY A 319 7.09 10.26 -9.87
C GLY A 319 7.07 9.34 -8.65
N LEU A 320 8.15 9.31 -7.85
CA LEU A 320 8.15 8.60 -6.56
C LEU A 320 7.25 9.28 -5.54
N SER A 321 6.61 8.48 -4.69
CA SER A 321 5.75 8.98 -3.62
C SER A 321 5.75 8.10 -2.39
N LEU A 322 5.33 8.71 -1.30
CA LEU A 322 5.20 8.13 0.03
C LEU A 322 3.79 7.61 0.32
N GLY A 323 2.82 7.82 -0.57
CA GLY A 323 1.44 7.33 -0.41
C GLY A 323 0.72 7.84 0.83
N ILE A 324 0.96 9.09 1.23
CA ILE A 324 0.47 9.67 2.49
C ILE A 324 -1.06 9.81 2.48
N SER A 325 -1.72 9.36 3.56
CA SER A 325 -3.13 9.66 3.84
C SER A 325 -3.26 10.88 4.76
N ARG A 326 -4.32 11.70 4.59
CA ARG A 326 -4.58 12.83 5.49
C ARG A 326 -4.89 12.39 6.92
N LYS A 327 -5.43 11.18 7.10
CA LYS A 327 -5.66 10.58 8.42
C LYS A 327 -4.34 10.32 9.15
N ASP A 328 -3.30 9.96 8.41
CA ASP A 328 -1.97 9.77 8.96
C ASP A 328 -1.27 11.09 9.29
N MET A 329 -1.57 12.18 8.59
CA MET A 329 -0.87 13.45 8.79
C MET A 329 -1.89 14.58 8.83
N PRO A 330 -2.56 14.79 9.99
CA PRO A 330 -3.48 15.90 10.12
C PRO A 330 -2.74 17.22 9.89
N PRO A 331 -3.32 18.18 9.15
CA PRO A 331 -2.68 19.45 8.88
C PRO A 331 -2.42 20.20 10.18
N LYS A 332 -1.35 20.99 10.21
CA LYS A 332 -1.06 21.89 11.32
C LYS A 332 -2.21 22.89 11.46
N ARG A 333 -2.88 22.89 12.62
CA ARG A 333 -3.99 23.80 12.93
C ARG A 333 -3.54 25.24 13.09
#